data_AF-A0A0R2WVU9-F1
#
_entry.id   AF-A0A0R2WVU9-F1
#
_cell.length_a   1.000
_cell.length_b   1.000
_cell.length_c   1.000
_cell.angle_alpha   90.00
_cell.angle_beta   90.00
_cell.angle_gamma   90.00
#
_symmetry.space_group_name_H-M   'P 1'
#
loop_
_entity.id
_entity.type
_entity.pdbx_description
1 polymer ?
#
loop_
_entity_poly.entity_id
_entity_poly.type
_entity_poly.pdbx_seq_one_letter_code
_entity_poly.pdbx_strand_id
1 'polypeptide(L)'
;MEGKEVNNEVLRSILDRLTNRNIESEVKVIQDDFFVFADEFIEEKRGSIENVTLLLYKQSLKKLKLFSDSTTSIDFTSFTRPVLNDFKRFLEVDQGFRLNTISKHFKSLKTISWV
;
A
#
# COMPACT_ATOMS: atom_id res chain seq x y z
N MET A 1 -46.35 28.15 -11.54
CA MET A 1 -44.91 27.84 -11.65
C MET A 1 -44.83 26.34 -11.76
N GLU A 2 -44.64 25.81 -12.97
CA GLU A 2 -44.58 24.37 -13.21
C GLU A 2 -43.34 23.78 -12.53
N GLY A 3 -43.58 22.91 -11.55
CA GLY A 3 -42.52 22.09 -10.95
C GLY A 3 -42.05 21.11 -12.01
N LYS A 4 -40.85 21.33 -12.56
CA LYS A 4 -40.21 20.34 -13.42
C LYS A 4 -40.03 19.06 -12.63
N GLU A 5 -40.65 17.97 -13.09
CA GLU A 5 -40.47 16.64 -12.53
C GLU A 5 -38.97 16.33 -12.46
N VAL A 6 -38.47 16.16 -11.24
CA VAL A 6 -37.09 15.79 -10.99
C VAL A 6 -36.96 14.33 -11.37
N ASN A 7 -36.56 14.07 -12.62
CA ASN A 7 -36.21 12.74 -13.08
C ASN A 7 -34.74 12.44 -12.74
N ASN A 8 -34.38 11.16 -12.70
CA ASN A 8 -33.01 10.73 -12.38
C ASN A 8 -31.95 11.21 -13.38
N GLU A 9 -32.33 11.53 -14.62
CA GLU A 9 -31.40 12.04 -15.64
C GLU A 9 -31.02 13.50 -15.37
N VAL A 10 -31.98 14.31 -14.93
CA VAL A 10 -31.75 15.71 -14.53
C VAL A 10 -30.81 15.74 -13.34
N LEU A 11 -31.05 14.90 -12.32
CA LEU A 11 -30.17 14.79 -11.15
C LEU A 11 -28.76 14.36 -11.54
N ARG A 12 -28.61 13.37 -12.43
CA ARG A 12 -27.30 12.95 -12.95
C ARG A 12 -26.59 14.08 -13.69
N SER A 13 -27.29 14.81 -14.55
CA SER A 13 -26.68 15.92 -15.30
C SER A 13 -26.17 17.06 -14.39
N ILE A 14 -26.87 17.30 -13.28
CA ILE A 14 -26.48 18.30 -12.28
C ILE A 14 -25.26 17.79 -11.50
N LEU A 15 -25.28 16.52 -11.08
CA LEU A 15 -24.14 15.86 -10.43
C LEU A 15 -22.89 15.86 -11.32
N ASP A 16 -23.02 15.54 -12.59
CA ASP A 16 -21.90 15.51 -13.54
C ASP A 16 -21.31 16.91 -13.76
N ARG A 17 -22.16 17.95 -13.83
CA ARG A 17 -21.73 19.35 -13.89
C ARG A 17 -21.05 19.82 -12.62
N LEU A 18 -21.57 19.44 -11.45
CA LEU A 18 -21.01 19.85 -10.14
C LEU A 18 -19.69 19.14 -9.84
N THR A 19 -19.52 17.90 -10.31
CA THR A 19 -18.34 17.07 -10.03
C THR A 19 -17.25 17.20 -11.08
N ASN A 20 -17.48 17.92 -12.18
CA ASN A 20 -16.53 18.16 -13.28
C ASN A 20 -15.81 16.87 -13.72
N ARG A 21 -16.53 15.74 -13.75
CA ARG A 21 -16.01 14.43 -14.16
C ARG A 21 -15.97 14.34 -15.67
N ASN A 22 -15.02 15.07 -16.25
CA ASN A 22 -14.46 14.75 -17.55
C ASN A 22 -13.03 14.22 -17.34
N ILE A 23 -12.94 13.23 -16.45
CA ILE A 23 -11.75 12.41 -16.32
C ILE A 23 -12.23 11.02 -16.69
N GLU A 24 -11.92 10.61 -17.93
CA GLU A 24 -11.56 9.23 -18.21
C GLU A 24 -10.37 8.87 -17.33
N SER A 25 -10.57 8.82 -16.02
CA SER A 25 -9.68 8.08 -15.16
C SER A 25 -10.24 6.70 -15.25
N GLU A 26 -9.58 5.85 -16.04
CA GLU A 26 -9.53 4.43 -15.73
C GLU A 26 -9.61 4.31 -14.21
N VAL A 27 -10.71 3.76 -13.70
CA VAL A 27 -10.74 3.30 -12.33
C VAL A 27 -9.71 2.19 -12.31
N LYS A 28 -8.45 2.54 -12.07
CA LYS A 28 -7.48 1.56 -11.60
C LYS A 28 -8.10 1.05 -10.32
N VAL A 29 -8.61 -0.17 -10.39
CA VAL A 29 -8.86 -0.97 -9.21
C VAL A 29 -7.48 -1.21 -8.61
N ILE A 30 -6.99 -0.27 -7.80
CA ILE A 30 -5.72 -0.39 -7.05
C ILE A 30 -5.98 -1.22 -5.78
N GLN A 31 -6.83 -2.24 -5.85
CA GLN A 31 -7.10 -3.09 -4.69
C GLN A 31 -6.22 -4.35 -4.63
N ASP A 32 -5.44 -4.64 -5.68
CA ASP A 32 -4.70 -5.90 -5.76
C ASP A 32 -3.18 -5.78 -5.58
N ASP A 33 -2.61 -4.56 -5.58
CA ASP A 33 -1.16 -4.38 -5.38
C ASP A 33 -0.84 -4.03 -3.92
N PHE A 34 -0.35 -5.03 -3.17
CA PHE A 34 0.11 -4.90 -1.80
C PHE A 34 1.10 -3.74 -1.62
N PHE A 35 1.99 -3.50 -2.59
CA PHE A 35 3.02 -2.47 -2.45
C PHE A 35 2.46 -1.06 -2.57
N VAL A 36 1.41 -0.87 -3.37
CA VAL A 36 0.72 0.43 -3.44
C VAL A 36 -0.01 0.70 -2.13
N PHE A 37 -0.77 -0.27 -1.63
CA PHE A 37 -1.41 -0.18 -0.32
C PHE A 37 -0.39 0.14 0.78
N ALA A 38 0.75 -0.55 0.79
CA ALA A 38 1.78 -0.35 1.80
C ALA A 38 2.41 1.05 1.75
N ASP A 39 2.63 1.61 0.56
CA ASP A 39 3.12 2.99 0.41
C ASP A 39 2.07 4.00 0.91
N GLU A 40 0.80 3.84 0.54
CA GLU A 40 -0.31 4.69 1.00
C GLU A 40 -0.46 4.65 2.52
N PHE A 41 -0.47 3.45 3.12
CA PHE A 41 -0.51 3.26 4.56
C PHE A 41 0.63 4.02 5.28
N ILE A 42 1.85 3.94 4.75
CA ILE A 42 2.99 4.65 5.34
C ILE A 42 2.80 6.16 5.24
N GLU A 43 2.34 6.67 4.10
CA GLU A 43 2.10 8.09 3.90
C GLU A 43 0.99 8.64 4.79
N GLU A 44 -0.08 7.89 5.05
CA GLU A 44 -1.13 8.27 6.01
C GLU A 44 -0.59 8.42 7.44
N LYS A 45 0.47 7.70 7.81
CA LYS A 45 1.12 7.86 9.12
C LYS A 45 2.01 9.10 9.21
N ARG A 46 2.29 9.79 8.10
CA ARG A 46 3.12 11.00 8.12
C ARG A 46 2.53 12.05 9.06
N GLY A 47 3.35 12.57 9.96
CA GLY A 47 2.95 13.57 10.95
C GLY A 47 2.21 13.00 12.18
N SER A 48 1.75 11.74 12.14
CA SER A 48 1.20 11.05 13.32
C SER A 48 2.19 10.12 14.02
N ILE A 49 3.34 9.83 13.39
CA ILE A 49 4.46 9.09 13.99
C ILE A 49 5.77 9.87 13.84
N GLU A 50 6.77 9.50 14.64
CA GLU A 50 8.11 10.06 14.52
C GLU A 50 8.72 9.79 13.14
N ASN A 51 9.45 10.77 12.61
CA ASN A 51 10.11 10.67 11.30
C ASN A 51 11.06 9.46 11.19
N VAL A 52 11.72 9.09 12.28
CA VAL A 52 12.61 7.91 12.32
C VAL A 52 11.82 6.61 12.11
N THR A 53 10.62 6.52 12.68
CA THR A 53 9.72 5.37 12.52
C THR A 53 9.16 5.31 11.10
N LEU A 54 8.75 6.46 10.55
CA LEU A 54 8.30 6.57 9.16
C LEU A 54 9.40 6.13 8.18
N LEU A 55 10.64 6.57 8.39
CA LEU A 55 11.79 6.17 7.59
C LEU A 55 12.04 4.66 7.69
N LEU A 56 11.94 4.08 8.88
CA LEU A 56 12.11 2.64 9.07
C LEU A 56 11.05 1.84 8.31
N TYR A 57 9.79 2.30 8.28
CA TYR A 57 8.74 1.65 7.48
C TYR A 57 9.08 1.66 6.00
N LYS A 58 9.45 2.83 5.45
CA LYS A 58 9.87 2.97 4.05
C LYS A 58 11.06 2.09 3.69
N GLN A 59 12.07 2.05 4.58
CA GLN A 59 13.23 1.20 4.38
C GLN A 59 12.86 -0.29 4.38
N SER A 60 11.98 -0.71 5.29
CA SER A 60 11.52 -2.10 5.37
C SER A 60 10.73 -2.50 4.14
N LEU A 61 9.83 -1.65 3.67
CA LEU A 61 9.07 -1.87 2.45
C LEU A 61 9.98 -1.94 1.22
N LYS A 62 10.98 -1.05 1.12
CA LYS A 62 11.98 -1.09 0.05
C LYS A 62 12.76 -2.41 0.02
N LYS A 63 13.07 -2.99 1.18
CA LYS A 63 13.73 -4.30 1.25
C LYS A 63 12.81 -5.43 0.81
N LEU A 64 11.53 -5.38 1.16
CA LEU A 64 10.56 -6.36 0.70
C LEU A 64 10.32 -6.28 -0.82
N LYS A 65 10.27 -5.08 -1.39
CA LYS A 65 10.22 -4.86 -2.86
C LYS A 65 11.42 -5.49 -3.55
N LEU A 66 12.63 -5.19 -3.06
CA LEU A 66 13.87 -5.76 -3.62
C LEU A 66 13.90 -7.30 -3.55
N PHE A 67 13.39 -7.87 -2.46
CA PHE A 67 13.23 -9.31 -2.34
C PHE A 67 12.23 -9.87 -3.37
N SER A 68 11.07 -9.23 -3.51
CA SER A 68 10.03 -9.59 -4.47
C SER A 68 10.55 -9.57 -5.91
N ASP A 69 11.35 -8.57 -6.28
CA ASP A 69 11.94 -8.44 -7.62
C ASP A 69 12.88 -9.61 -7.96
N SER A 70 13.51 -10.22 -6.94
CA SER A 70 14.50 -11.28 -7.10
C SER A 70 13.94 -12.70 -6.96
N THR A 71 12.69 -12.86 -6.55
CA THR A 71 12.12 -14.16 -6.20
C THR A 71 10.71 -14.35 -6.76
N THR A 72 9.70 -13.97 -5.99
CA THR A 72 8.28 -14.20 -6.26
C THR A 72 7.52 -12.91 -6.01
N SER A 73 6.51 -12.65 -6.85
CA SER A 73 5.57 -11.54 -6.64
C SER A 73 4.95 -11.64 -5.25
N ILE A 74 5.02 -10.56 -4.48
CA ILE A 74 4.41 -10.46 -3.15
C ILE A 74 3.05 -9.79 -3.25
N ASP A 75 2.06 -10.44 -2.65
CA ASP A 75 0.71 -9.93 -2.44
C ASP A 75 0.27 -10.09 -0.96
N PHE A 76 -0.98 -9.77 -0.65
CA PHE A 76 -1.53 -9.90 0.70
C PHE A 76 -1.54 -11.35 1.24
N THR A 77 -1.54 -12.36 0.37
CA THR A 77 -1.57 -13.78 0.76
C THR A 77 -0.17 -14.36 0.95
N SER A 78 0.87 -13.63 0.52
CA SER A 78 2.25 -14.10 0.45
C SER A 78 2.94 -14.19 1.81
N PHE A 79 2.38 -13.65 2.90
CA PHE A 79 2.98 -13.63 4.25
C PHE A 79 2.92 -14.98 4.98
N THR A 80 3.25 -16.06 4.29
CA THR A 80 3.35 -17.42 4.80
C THR A 80 4.72 -17.67 5.46
N ARG A 81 4.82 -18.71 6.32
CA ARG A 81 6.09 -19.06 6.98
C ARG A 81 7.26 -19.29 6.00
N PRO A 82 7.11 -20.02 4.88
CA PRO A 82 8.19 -20.20 3.91
C PRO A 82 8.71 -18.87 3.36
N VAL A 83 7.83 -18.01 2.84
CA VAL A 83 8.21 -16.70 2.27
C VAL A 83 8.89 -15.82 3.31
N LEU A 84 8.39 -15.81 4.54
CA LEU A 84 9.01 -15.07 5.65
C LEU A 84 10.40 -15.61 6.01
N ASN A 85 10.61 -16.92 5.96
CA ASN A 85 11.93 -17.51 6.19
C ASN A 85 12.91 -17.18 5.06
N ASP A 86 12.44 -17.19 3.81
CA ASP A 86 13.26 -16.82 2.65
C ASP A 86 13.62 -15.33 2.69
N PHE A 87 12.66 -14.47 3.03
CA PHE A 87 12.93 -13.05 3.23
C PHE A 87 13.91 -12.80 4.39
N LYS A 88 13.79 -13.55 5.49
CA LYS A 88 14.77 -13.49 6.59
C LYS A 88 16.16 -13.86 6.09
N ARG A 89 16.28 -14.95 5.33
CA ARG A 89 17.55 -15.40 4.76
C ARG A 89 18.14 -14.37 3.81
N PHE A 90 17.32 -13.75 2.96
CA PHE A 90 17.73 -12.66 2.08
C PHE A 90 18.32 -11.48 2.88
N LEU A 91 17.67 -11.06 3.96
CA LEU A 91 18.18 -9.97 4.80
C LEU A 91 19.49 -10.34 5.51
N GLU A 92 19.63 -11.60 5.93
CA GLU A 92 20.80 -12.08 6.67
C GLU A 92 22.01 -12.33 5.76
N VAL A 93 21.82 -13.09 4.67
CA VAL A 93 22.88 -13.57 3.79
C VAL A 93 23.18 -12.55 2.69
N ASP A 94 22.16 -12.07 1.99
CA ASP A 94 22.36 -11.24 0.79
C ASP A 94 22.52 -9.76 1.15
N GLN A 95 21.87 -9.30 2.21
CA GLN A 95 21.99 -7.92 2.70
C GLN A 95 22.94 -7.76 3.91
N GLY A 96 23.42 -8.87 4.49
CA GLY A 96 24.39 -8.85 5.58
C GLY A 96 23.90 -8.24 6.90
N PHE A 97 22.58 -8.22 7.14
CA PHE A 97 22.02 -7.61 8.34
C PHE A 97 22.10 -8.50 9.57
N ARG A 98 22.33 -7.87 10.73
CA ARG A 98 22.28 -8.55 12.03
C ARG A 98 20.84 -8.80 12.47
N LEU A 99 20.64 -9.81 13.32
CA LEU A 99 19.34 -10.23 13.82
C LEU A 99 18.49 -9.08 14.42
N ASN A 100 19.11 -8.10 15.08
CA ASN A 100 18.37 -6.96 15.64
C ASN A 100 17.75 -6.09 14.54
N THR A 101 18.46 -5.90 13.43
CA THR A 101 18.03 -5.09 12.29
C THR A 101 16.96 -5.84 11.52
N ILE A 102 17.16 -7.14 11.31
CA ILE A 102 16.16 -8.02 10.71
C ILE A 102 14.86 -7.95 11.52
N SER A 103 14.95 -8.07 12.85
CA SER A 103 13.79 -8.01 13.73
C SER A 103 13.02 -6.68 13.63
N LYS A 104 13.71 -5.56 13.39
CA LYS A 104 13.06 -4.26 13.13
C LYS A 104 12.29 -4.28 11.82
N HIS A 105 12.88 -4.79 10.74
CA HIS A 105 12.19 -4.91 9.45
C HIS A 105 10.92 -5.78 9.55
N PHE A 106 11.00 -6.94 10.21
CA PHE A 106 9.83 -7.80 10.41
C PHE A 106 8.73 -7.12 11.22
N LYS A 107 9.08 -6.38 12.28
CA LYS A 107 8.10 -5.63 13.07
C LYS A 107 7.41 -4.55 12.23
N SER A 108 8.17 -3.81 11.43
CA SER A 108 7.63 -2.79 10.54
C SER A 108 6.69 -3.38 9.49
N LEU A 109 7.10 -4.46 8.82
CA LEU A 109 6.26 -5.13 7.82
C LEU A 109 5.00 -5.74 8.44
N LYS A 110 5.10 -6.29 9.64
CA LYS A 110 3.93 -6.77 10.38
C LYS A 110 2.95 -5.62 10.68
N THR A 111 3.44 -4.43 11.01
CA THR A 111 2.54 -3.29 11.22
C THR A 111 1.85 -2.87 9.92
N ILE A 112 2.53 -2.97 8.78
CA ILE A 112 1.98 -2.62 7.47
C ILE A 112 0.98 -3.67 6.97
N SER A 113 1.27 -4.96 7.14
CA SER A 113 0.50 -6.04 6.50
C SER A 113 -0.68 -6.59 7.32
N TRP A 114 -0.87 -6.15 8.57
CA TRP A 114 -1.93 -6.65 9.47
C TRP A 114 -2.96 -5.56 9.81
N VAL A 115 -3.23 -4.68 8.86
CA VAL A 115 -4.34 -3.72 8.90
C VAL A 115 -5.56 -4.34 8.27
#